data_AF-A0A2S1YL70-F1
#
_entry.id   AF-A0A2S1YL70-F1
#
_cell.length_a   1.000
_cell.length_b   1.000
_cell.length_c   1.000
_cell.angle_alpha   90.00
_cell.angle_beta   90.00
_cell.angle_gamma   90.00
#
_symmetry.space_group_name_H-M   'P 1'
#
loop_
_entity.id
_entity.type
_entity.pdbx_description
1 polymer ?
#
loop_
_entity_poly.entity_id
_entity_poly.type
_entity_poly.pdbx_seq_one_letter_code
_entity_poly.pdbx_strand_id
1 'polypeptide(L)'
;MKQDIDYFKGMSTEDLHQRFMQKLYSKTEFIQYNDPDDFFDPEQEYGNHITRCIAEERNFIRELIRTASSEAGALLTDKQIEEMVQKKREEINKLTGSAIEDYIEKVSVTYIDPVPECGQRSILYRWFCRIWKYIKSLFS
;
A
#
# COMPACT_ATOMS: atom_id res chain seq x y z
N MET A 1 -15.61 32.86 -26.37
CA MET A 1 -15.50 31.40 -26.19
C MET A 1 -14.85 31.14 -24.85
N LYS A 2 -15.52 30.44 -23.92
CA LYS A 2 -14.80 29.83 -22.79
C LYS A 2 -13.94 28.72 -23.40
N GLN A 3 -12.63 28.83 -23.32
CA GLN A 3 -11.78 27.65 -23.54
C GLN A 3 -12.16 26.64 -22.47
N ASP A 4 -12.53 25.43 -22.90
CA ASP A 4 -12.68 24.32 -21.98
C ASP A 4 -11.28 23.99 -21.46
N ILE A 5 -11.07 24.13 -20.16
CA ILE A 5 -9.76 23.91 -19.55
C ILE A 5 -9.57 22.40 -19.44
N ASP A 6 -8.50 21.90 -20.05
CA ASP A 6 -8.11 20.51 -19.90
C ASP A 6 -7.43 20.29 -18.54
N TYR A 7 -8.24 19.96 -17.54
CA TYR A 7 -7.77 19.71 -16.18
C TYR A 7 -6.98 18.41 -16.01
N PHE A 8 -6.95 17.54 -17.01
CA PHE A 8 -6.28 16.25 -16.96
C PHE A 8 -5.06 16.18 -17.90
N LYS A 9 -4.68 17.30 -18.53
CA LYS A 9 -3.46 17.43 -19.36
C LYS A 9 -3.37 16.37 -20.46
N GLY A 10 -4.49 16.07 -21.11
CA GLY A 10 -4.59 15.10 -22.19
C GLY A 10 -4.62 13.65 -21.74
N MET A 11 -4.59 13.36 -20.42
CA MET A 11 -4.72 12.00 -19.92
C MET A 11 -6.16 11.51 -20.05
N SER A 12 -6.33 10.38 -20.73
CA SER A 12 -7.60 9.67 -20.78
C SER A 12 -7.90 8.96 -19.46
N THR A 13 -9.16 8.53 -19.29
CA THR A 13 -9.55 7.70 -18.13
C THR A 13 -8.81 6.36 -18.18
N GLU A 14 -8.55 5.82 -19.37
CA GLU A 14 -7.77 4.62 -19.62
C GLU A 14 -6.30 4.78 -19.19
N ASP A 15 -5.67 5.93 -19.46
CA ASP A 15 -4.29 6.19 -19.05
C ASP A 15 -4.16 6.21 -17.52
N LEU A 16 -5.11 6.88 -16.85
CA LEU A 16 -5.18 6.92 -15.39
C LEU A 16 -5.44 5.54 -14.80
N HIS A 17 -6.35 4.77 -15.41
CA HIS A 17 -6.62 3.39 -15.02
C HIS A 17 -5.37 2.51 -15.17
N GLN A 18 -4.67 2.56 -16.30
CA GLN A 18 -3.44 1.80 -16.51
C GLN A 18 -2.35 2.16 -15.50
N ARG A 19 -2.18 3.46 -15.20
CA ARG A 19 -1.25 3.91 -14.18
C ARG A 19 -1.59 3.34 -12.79
N PHE A 20 -2.87 3.36 -12.41
CA PHE A 20 -3.34 2.75 -11.17
C PHE A 20 -3.03 1.25 -11.14
N MET A 21 -3.32 0.53 -12.22
CA MET A 21 -3.07 -0.91 -12.34
C MET A 21 -1.58 -1.24 -12.25
N GLN A 22 -0.71 -0.47 -12.91
CA GLN A 22 0.75 -0.65 -12.80
C GLN A 22 1.24 -0.50 -11.36
N LYS A 23 0.70 0.46 -10.60
CA LYS A 23 1.03 0.63 -9.19
C LYS A 23 0.50 -0.51 -8.33
N LEU A 24 -0.76 -0.89 -8.52
CA LEU A 24 -1.38 -1.98 -7.78
C LEU A 24 -0.62 -3.30 -7.98
N TYR A 25 -0.24 -3.61 -9.22
CA TYR A 25 0.49 -4.82 -9.56
C TYR A 25 2.02 -4.72 -9.35
N SER A 26 2.52 -3.60 -8.85
CA SER A 26 3.95 -3.45 -8.53
C SER A 26 4.40 -4.34 -7.38
N LYS A 27 3.45 -4.81 -6.56
CA LYS A 27 3.70 -5.70 -5.43
C LYS A 27 2.55 -6.71 -5.31
N THR A 28 2.82 -7.98 -5.54
CA THR A 28 1.85 -9.07 -5.34
C THR A 28 2.23 -10.00 -4.20
N GLU A 29 3.42 -9.84 -3.63
CA GLU A 29 3.93 -10.69 -2.56
C GLU A 29 4.00 -9.89 -1.25
N PHE A 30 3.42 -10.46 -0.20
CA PHE A 30 3.33 -9.83 1.12
C PHE A 30 3.80 -10.81 2.19
N ILE A 31 4.41 -10.26 3.23
CA ILE A 31 4.77 -10.98 4.44
C ILE A 31 3.85 -10.47 5.53
N GLN A 32 3.15 -11.38 6.21
CA GLN A 32 2.24 -11.04 7.29
C GLN A 32 2.71 -11.73 8.57
N TYR A 33 2.98 -10.94 9.60
CA TYR A 33 3.35 -11.47 10.91
C TYR A 33 2.06 -11.74 11.68
N ASN A 34 1.88 -12.97 12.15
CA ASN A 34 0.77 -13.29 13.04
C ASN A 34 1.14 -12.76 14.43
N ASP A 35 0.42 -11.76 14.93
CA ASP A 35 0.53 -11.37 16.34
C ASP A 35 -0.37 -12.35 17.15
N PRO A 36 0.17 -13.05 18.16
CA PRO A 36 -0.60 -14.02 18.92
C PRO A 36 -1.73 -13.38 19.75
N ASP A 37 -1.67 -12.07 19.97
CA ASP A 37 -2.70 -11.30 20.66
C ASP A 37 -3.72 -10.65 19.68
N ASP A 38 -3.47 -10.69 18.37
CA ASP A 38 -4.32 -10.08 17.34
C ASP A 38 -5.21 -11.14 16.65
N PHE A 39 -6.16 -11.64 17.43
CA PHE A 39 -7.05 -12.75 17.04
C PHE A 39 -8.14 -12.34 16.03
N PHE A 40 -8.34 -11.05 15.77
CA PHE A 40 -9.54 -10.54 15.09
C PHE A 40 -9.31 -9.74 13.81
N ASP A 41 -8.14 -9.16 13.57
CA ASP A 41 -7.86 -8.54 12.27
C ASP A 41 -6.34 -8.45 12.09
N PRO A 42 -5.67 -9.48 11.55
CA PRO A 42 -4.27 -9.30 11.21
C PRO A 42 -4.28 -8.26 10.09
N GLU A 43 -3.85 -7.03 10.37
CA GLU A 43 -3.87 -5.92 9.41
C GLU A 43 -3.28 -6.44 8.09
N GLN A 44 -4.14 -6.65 7.10
CA GLN A 44 -3.74 -7.35 5.90
C GLN A 44 -2.81 -6.42 5.13
N GLU A 45 -1.52 -6.72 5.13
CA GLU A 45 -0.48 -5.91 4.48
C GLU A 45 -0.80 -5.59 3.01
N TYR A 46 -1.49 -6.51 2.32
CA TYR A 46 -1.99 -6.26 0.96
C TYR A 46 -3.17 -5.27 0.93
N GLY A 47 -4.06 -5.28 1.94
CA GLY A 47 -5.11 -4.29 2.13
C GLY A 47 -4.55 -2.89 2.37
N ASN A 48 -3.48 -2.79 3.16
CA ASN A 48 -2.71 -1.55 3.35
C ASN A 48 -2.12 -1.04 2.02
N HIS A 49 -1.59 -1.95 1.20
CA HIS A 49 -1.09 -1.61 -0.13
C HIS A 49 -2.18 -1.11 -1.08
N ILE A 50 -3.34 -1.78 -1.14
CA ILE A 50 -4.49 -1.35 -1.96
C ILE A 50 -4.92 0.07 -1.54
N THR A 51 -5.08 0.29 -0.24
CA THR A 51 -5.49 1.58 0.33
C THR A 51 -4.50 2.69 -0.03
N ARG A 52 -3.20 2.40 0.06
CA ARG A 52 -2.14 3.34 -0.34
C ARG A 52 -2.20 3.66 -1.83
N CYS A 53 -2.36 2.65 -2.70
CA CYS A 53 -2.47 2.87 -4.14
C CYS A 53 -3.68 3.76 -4.49
N ILE A 54 -4.82 3.54 -3.83
CA ILE A 54 -6.03 4.36 -3.97
C ILE A 54 -5.77 5.82 -3.55
N ALA A 55 -5.10 6.02 -2.41
CA ALA A 55 -4.78 7.36 -1.90
C ALA A 55 -3.80 8.09 -2.82
N GLU A 56 -2.77 7.40 -3.31
CA GLU A 56 -1.81 7.94 -4.27
C GLU A 56 -2.45 8.34 -5.60
N GLU A 57 -3.41 7.56 -6.09
CA GLU A 57 -4.15 7.88 -7.31
C GLU A 57 -5.01 9.13 -7.11
N ARG A 58 -5.73 9.22 -5.99
CA ARG A 58 -6.52 10.41 -5.64
C ARG A 58 -5.63 11.66 -5.57
N ASN A 59 -4.46 11.55 -4.94
CA ASN A 59 -3.51 12.65 -4.84
C ASN A 59 -2.97 13.05 -6.22
N PHE A 60 -2.67 12.08 -7.08
CA PHE A 60 -2.19 12.37 -8.43
C PHE A 60 -3.23 13.15 -9.26
N ILE A 61 -4.48 12.71 -9.27
CA ILE A 61 -5.57 13.40 -9.97
C ILE A 61 -5.76 14.82 -9.39
N ARG A 62 -5.68 14.97 -8.07
CA ARG A 62 -5.78 16.28 -7.42
C ARG A 62 -4.67 17.23 -7.89
N GLU A 63 -3.43 16.74 -7.96
CA GLU A 63 -2.29 17.54 -8.39
C GLU A 63 -2.35 17.88 -9.89
N LEU A 64 -2.88 17.00 -10.74
CA LEU A 64 -3.16 17.31 -12.15
C LEU A 64 -4.10 18.50 -12.28
N ILE A 65 -5.24 18.45 -11.57
CA ILE A 65 -6.26 19.51 -11.60
C ILE A 65 -5.68 20.82 -11.07
N ARG A 66 -4.95 20.79 -9.95
CA ARG A 66 -4.30 21.98 -9.37
C ARG A 66 -3.31 22.61 -10.34
N THR A 67 -2.47 21.79 -10.95
CA THR A 67 -1.45 22.27 -11.88
C THR A 67 -2.10 22.88 -13.13
N ALA A 68 -3.06 22.18 -13.74
CA ALA A 68 -3.78 22.68 -14.91
C ALA A 68 -4.59 23.96 -14.61
N SER A 69 -5.22 24.02 -13.43
CA SER A 69 -5.94 25.23 -12.97
C SER A 69 -4.99 26.41 -12.81
N SER A 70 -3.81 26.19 -12.20
CA SER A 70 -2.78 27.21 -12.03
C SER A 70 -2.25 27.70 -13.37
N GLU A 71 -1.99 26.80 -14.32
CA GLU A 71 -1.51 27.13 -15.68
C GLU A 71 -2.55 27.91 -16.48
N ALA A 72 -3.83 27.59 -16.31
CA ALA A 72 -4.93 28.30 -16.96
C ALA A 72 -5.33 29.61 -16.26
N GLY A 73 -4.71 29.95 -15.12
CA GLY A 73 -5.10 31.11 -14.30
C GLY A 73 -6.50 30.98 -13.68
N ALA A 74 -7.03 29.77 -13.57
CA ALA A 74 -8.32 29.50 -12.95
C ALA A 74 -8.17 29.33 -11.43
N LEU A 75 -9.07 29.95 -10.68
CA LEU A 75 -9.16 29.79 -9.22
C LEU A 75 -10.25 28.77 -8.90
N LEU A 76 -9.85 27.53 -8.67
CA LEU A 76 -10.74 26.50 -8.13
C LEU A 76 -10.67 26.46 -6.61
N THR A 77 -11.83 26.29 -5.98
CA THR A 77 -11.91 25.99 -4.55
C THR A 77 -11.55 24.53 -4.30
N ASP A 78 -11.08 24.21 -3.08
CA ASP A 78 -10.79 22.81 -2.71
C ASP A 78 -12.00 21.89 -2.89
N LYS A 79 -13.21 22.41 -2.65
CA LYS A 79 -14.45 21.66 -2.87
C LYS A 79 -14.65 21.29 -4.34
N GLN A 80 -14.42 22.24 -5.26
CA GLN A 80 -14.53 21.96 -6.70
C GLN A 80 -13.47 20.96 -7.16
N ILE A 81 -12.24 21.10 -6.68
CA ILE A 81 -11.17 20.14 -6.97
C ILE A 81 -11.59 18.75 -6.50
N GLU A 82 -12.12 18.64 -5.28
CA GLU A 82 -12.52 17.34 -4.72
C GLU A 82 -13.71 16.71 -5.46
N GLU A 83 -14.70 17.50 -5.87
CA GLU A 83 -15.79 17.04 -6.73
C GLU A 83 -15.28 16.50 -8.07
N MET A 84 -14.31 17.18 -8.68
CA MET A 84 -13.69 16.74 -9.93
C MET A 84 -12.87 15.46 -9.76
N VAL A 85 -12.09 15.37 -8.68
CA VAL A 85 -11.33 14.17 -8.31
C VAL A 85 -12.28 12.98 -8.12
N GLN A 86 -13.35 13.18 -7.34
CA GLN A 86 -14.34 12.14 -7.07
C GLN A 86 -15.00 11.66 -8.36
N LYS A 87 -15.47 12.58 -9.21
CA LYS A 87 -16.08 12.24 -10.50
C LYS A 87 -15.12 11.47 -11.40
N LYS A 88 -13.86 11.89 -11.50
CA LYS A 88 -12.86 11.19 -12.33
C LYS A 88 -12.56 9.80 -11.77
N ARG A 89 -12.51 9.64 -10.45
CA ARG A 89 -12.35 8.32 -9.83
C ARG A 89 -13.54 7.40 -10.08
N GLU A 90 -14.76 7.92 -10.09
CA GLU A 90 -15.94 7.13 -10.46
C GLU A 90 -15.87 6.66 -11.92
N GLU A 91 -15.36 7.48 -12.83
CA GLU A 91 -15.10 7.08 -14.22
C GLU A 91 -14.03 5.98 -14.30
N ILE A 92 -12.92 6.12 -13.56
CA ILE A 92 -11.87 5.09 -13.49
C ILE A 92 -12.43 3.79 -12.89
N ASN A 93 -13.19 3.86 -11.80
CA ASN A 93 -13.75 2.68 -11.13
C ASN A 93 -14.69 1.88 -12.04
N LYS A 94 -15.39 2.53 -12.98
CA LYS A 94 -16.20 1.83 -13.98
C LYS A 94 -15.36 0.98 -14.93
N LEU A 95 -14.11 1.40 -15.22
CA LEU A 95 -13.14 0.60 -15.97
C LEU A 95 -12.48 -0.47 -15.10
N THR A 96 -12.25 -0.15 -13.83
CA THR A 96 -11.59 -1.06 -12.89
C THR A 96 -12.39 -2.34 -12.68
N GLY A 97 -13.73 -2.34 -12.75
CA GLY A 97 -14.52 -3.58 -12.74
C GLY A 97 -14.16 -4.49 -11.57
N SER A 98 -13.78 -5.75 -11.87
CA SER A 98 -13.28 -6.75 -10.91
C SER A 98 -11.77 -6.74 -10.70
N ALA A 99 -11.03 -5.74 -11.19
CA ALA A 99 -9.57 -5.81 -11.29
C ALA A 99 -8.86 -5.75 -9.93
N ILE A 100 -9.53 -5.23 -8.89
CA ILE A 100 -9.04 -5.29 -7.51
C ILE A 100 -9.24 -6.71 -6.96
N GLU A 101 -10.37 -7.34 -7.24
CA GLU A 101 -10.65 -8.74 -6.92
C GLU A 101 -9.64 -9.66 -7.62
N ASP A 102 -9.43 -9.48 -8.94
CA ASP A 102 -8.44 -10.23 -9.73
C ASP A 102 -7.00 -10.02 -9.20
N TYR A 103 -6.72 -8.83 -8.65
CA TYR A 103 -5.44 -8.56 -7.99
C TYR A 103 -5.34 -9.33 -6.68
N ILE A 104 -6.38 -9.31 -5.84
CA ILE A 104 -6.43 -10.04 -4.57
C ILE A 104 -6.23 -11.55 -4.81
N GLU A 105 -6.80 -12.11 -5.87
CA GLU A 105 -6.59 -13.53 -6.24
C GLU A 105 -5.12 -13.85 -6.60
N LYS A 106 -4.36 -12.86 -7.06
CA LYS A 106 -2.93 -13.02 -7.42
C LYS A 106 -1.99 -12.67 -6.26
N VAL A 107 -2.52 -12.13 -5.17
CA VAL A 107 -1.71 -11.81 -4.00
C VAL A 107 -1.27 -13.10 -3.32
N SER A 108 0.03 -13.21 -3.08
CA SER A 108 0.64 -14.26 -2.26
C SER A 108 1.03 -13.69 -0.91
N VAL A 109 0.53 -14.28 0.17
CA VAL A 109 0.86 -13.89 1.54
C VAL A 109 1.66 -15.00 2.21
N THR A 110 2.87 -14.66 2.64
CA THR A 110 3.70 -15.51 3.49
C THR A 110 3.44 -15.15 4.94
N TYR A 111 2.84 -16.06 5.69
CA TYR A 111 2.59 -15.88 7.12
C TYR A 111 3.83 -16.28 7.91
N ILE A 112 4.31 -15.38 8.76
CA ILE A 112 5.38 -15.64 9.71
C ILE A 112 4.74 -15.71 11.09
N ASP A 113 4.67 -16.93 11.62
CA ASP A 113 4.28 -17.12 13.00
C ASP A 113 5.30 -16.45 13.92
N PRO A 114 4.84 -15.84 15.03
CA PRO A 114 5.74 -15.30 16.02
C PRO A 114 6.53 -16.49 16.53
N VAL A 115 7.86 -16.47 16.33
CA VAL A 115 8.73 -17.46 16.99
C VAL A 115 8.37 -17.35 18.46
N PRO A 116 7.86 -18.40 19.12
CA PRO A 116 7.56 -18.32 20.52
C PRO A 116 8.84 -17.83 21.16
N GLU A 117 8.81 -16.62 21.73
CA GLU A 117 9.95 -16.06 22.46
C GLU A 117 10.46 -17.21 23.28
N CYS A 118 11.71 -17.61 22.99
CA CYS A 118 12.30 -18.79 23.57
C CYS A 118 12.00 -18.72 25.05
N GLY A 119 11.00 -19.51 25.47
CA GLY A 119 10.35 -19.27 26.74
C GLY A 119 11.46 -19.23 27.77
N GLN A 120 11.35 -18.36 28.76
CA GLN A 120 12.24 -18.28 29.90
C GLN A 120 12.21 -19.58 30.73
N ARG A 121 12.35 -20.75 30.10
CA ARG A 121 12.63 -22.04 30.69
C ARG A 121 14.12 -22.07 30.96
N SER A 122 14.38 -21.72 32.22
CA SER A 122 15.58 -21.99 32.99
C SER A 122 16.77 -21.07 32.72
N ILE A 123 17.04 -20.23 33.72
CA ILE A 123 18.32 -19.52 33.96
C ILE A 123 19.52 -20.48 33.79
N LEU A 124 19.31 -21.77 34.04
CA LEU A 124 20.27 -22.85 33.86
C LEU A 124 20.80 -22.95 32.41
N TYR A 125 19.96 -22.78 31.39
CA TYR A 125 20.42 -22.89 29.99
C TYR A 125 21.36 -21.74 29.57
N ARG A 126 21.11 -20.52 30.08
CA ARG A 126 22.03 -19.37 29.90
C ARG A 126 23.38 -19.60 30.59
N TRP A 127 23.38 -20.27 31.75
CA TRP A 127 24.61 -20.64 32.45
C TRP A 127 25.38 -21.73 31.71
N PHE A 128 24.71 -22.77 31.22
CA PHE A 128 25.33 -23.83 30.43
C PHE A 128 25.98 -23.31 29.15
N CYS A 129 25.32 -22.41 28.41
CA CYS A 129 25.90 -21.80 27.21
C CYS A 129 27.14 -20.94 27.51
N ARG A 130 27.20 -20.26 28.66
CA ARG A 130 28.38 -19.47 29.07
C ARG A 130 29.53 -20.35 29.54
N ILE A 131 29.24 -21.38 30.33
CA ILE A 131 30.26 -22.33 30.81
C ILE A 131 30.87 -23.10 29.65
N TRP A 132 30.05 -23.54 28.69
CA TRP A 132 30.56 -24.29 27.55
C TRP A 132 31.49 -23.46 26.66
N LYS A 133 31.23 -22.16 26.49
CA LYS A 133 32.16 -21.23 25.81
C LYS A 133 33.49 -21.08 26.55
N TYR A 134 33.47 -21.03 27.88
CA TYR A 134 34.67 -20.95 28.72
C TYR A 134 35.51 -22.24 28.67
N ILE A 135 34.87 -23.40 28.69
CA ILE A 135 35.56 -24.69 28.57
C ILE A 135 36.21 -24.81 27.19
N LYS A 136 35.52 -24.39 26.12
CA LYS A 136 36.04 -24.48 24.76
C LYS A 136 37.27 -23.58 24.52
N SER A 137 37.40 -22.46 25.24
CA SER A 137 38.59 -21.59 25.16
C SER A 137 39.79 -22.07 25.99
N LEU A 138 39.63 -23.11 26.81
CA LEU A 138 40.73 -23.71 27.58
C LEU A 138 41.43 -24.86 26.83
N PHE A 139 40.82 -25.33 25.73
CA PHE A 139 41.35 -26.41 24.89
C PHE A 139 41.75 -25.93 23.47
N SER A 140 41.91 -24.61 23.27
CA SER A 140 42.50 -24.02 22.07
C SER A 140 43.71 -23.18 22.40
#